data_AF-A0A1M7LNB8-F1
#
_entry.id   AF-A0A1M7LNB8-F1
#
_cell.length_a   1.000
_cell.length_b   1.000
_cell.length_c   1.000
_cell.angle_alpha   90.00
_cell.angle_beta   90.00
_cell.angle_gamma   90.00
#
_symmetry.space_group_name_H-M   'P 1'
#
loop_
_entity.id
_entity.type
_entity.pdbx_description
1 polymer ?
#
loop_
_entity_poly.entity_id
_entity_poly.type
_entity_poly.pdbx_seq_one_letter_code
_entity_poly.pdbx_strand_id
1 'polypeptide(L)'
;MKAKGILVRVVLYTLYFGGLALYMMLHGSKYDWMDTGALMPLPHDPTMTLIEDGSGDRSVVRGVAVIVLVGVQVLIFLKLSRLESVLMAVLLAVVLVAL
;
A
#
# COMPACT_ATOMS: atom_id res chain seq x y z
N MET A 1 33.77 -4.46 5.99
CA MET A 1 32.86 -3.30 5.78
C MET A 1 31.78 -3.54 4.70
N LYS A 2 32.00 -4.38 3.68
CA LYS A 2 31.02 -4.65 2.60
C LYS A 2 29.72 -5.33 3.06
N ALA A 3 29.80 -6.29 3.98
CA ALA A 3 28.63 -7.02 4.48
C ALA A 3 27.57 -6.12 5.15
N LYS A 4 28.00 -5.11 5.92
CA LYS A 4 27.10 -4.14 6.56
C LYS A 4 26.34 -3.31 5.51
N GLY A 5 27.00 -2.90 4.42
CA GLY A 5 26.34 -2.16 3.34
C GLY A 5 25.32 -2.98 2.56
N ILE A 6 25.62 -4.27 2.32
CA ILE A 6 24.70 -5.21 1.67
C ILE A 6 23.47 -5.45 2.57
N LEU A 7 23.69 -5.68 3.86
CA LEU A 7 22.61 -5.88 4.83
C LEU A 7 21.66 -4.69 4.87
N VAL A 8 22.19 -3.45 4.89
CA VAL A 8 21.38 -2.23 4.86
C VAL A 8 20.53 -2.16 3.59
N ARG A 9 21.10 -2.48 2.42
CA ARG A 9 20.34 -2.50 1.16
C ARG A 9 19.21 -3.52 1.18
N VAL A 10 19.49 -4.74 1.64
CA VAL A 10 18.47 -5.80 1.73
C VAL A 10 17.33 -5.35 2.64
N VAL A 11 17.62 -4.83 3.83
CA VAL A 11 16.60 -4.35 4.78
C VAL A 11 15.77 -3.22 4.18
N LEU A 12 16.41 -2.21 3.57
CA LEU A 12 15.69 -1.08 2.97
C LEU A 12 14.79 -1.52 1.82
N TYR A 13 15.27 -2.40 0.95
CA TYR A 13 14.45 -2.93 -0.15
C TYR A 13 13.31 -3.81 0.37
N THR A 14 13.54 -4.68 1.35
CA THR A 14 12.47 -5.49 1.94
C THR A 14 11.40 -4.61 2.57
N LEU A 15 11.78 -3.58 3.33
CA LEU A 15 10.82 -2.63 3.92
C LEU A 15 10.05 -1.86 2.84
N TYR A 16 10.76 -1.41 1.81
CA TYR A 16 10.16 -0.66 0.72
C TYR A 16 9.16 -1.50 -0.09
N PHE A 17 9.58 -2.64 -0.63
CA PHE A 17 8.70 -3.51 -1.42
C PHE A 17 7.60 -4.16 -0.58
N GLY A 18 7.89 -4.54 0.67
CA GLY A 18 6.89 -5.05 1.60
C GLY A 18 5.82 -4.00 1.95
N GLY A 19 6.24 -2.76 2.18
CA GLY A 19 5.32 -1.64 2.41
C GLY A 19 4.47 -1.33 1.18
N LEU A 20 5.06 -1.40 -0.02
CA LEU A 20 4.36 -1.18 -1.27
C LEU A 20 3.30 -2.27 -1.52
N ALA A 21 3.65 -3.53 -1.27
CA ALA A 21 2.71 -4.65 -1.35
C ALA A 21 1.57 -4.50 -0.33
N LEU A 22 1.87 -4.10 0.90
CA LEU A 22 0.85 -3.85 1.92
C LEU A 22 -0.10 -2.71 1.51
N TYR A 23 0.44 -1.62 0.97
CA TYR A 23 -0.36 -0.51 0.43
C TYR A 23 -1.32 -0.99 -0.66
N MET A 24 -0.82 -1.80 -1.61
CA MET A 24 -1.62 -2.38 -2.68
C MET A 24 -2.72 -3.32 -2.17
N MET A 25 -2.42 -4.19 -1.20
CA MET A 25 -3.40 -5.13 -0.64
C MET A 25 -4.54 -4.43 0.13
N LEU A 26 -4.25 -3.23 0.66
CA LEU A 26 -5.23 -2.41 1.37
C LEU A 26 -5.96 -1.43 0.44
N HIS A 27 -5.66 -1.48 -0.87
CA HIS A 27 -6.34 -0.68 -1.86
C HIS A 27 -7.69 -1.29 -2.23
N GLY A 28 -8.72 -0.45 -2.41
CA GLY A 28 -10.08 -0.88 -2.73
C GLY A 28 -10.94 -1.24 -1.51
N SER A 29 -12.23 -1.50 -1.75
CA SER A 29 -13.14 -1.98 -0.71
C SER A 29 -12.86 -3.44 -0.38
N LYS A 30 -13.25 -3.87 0.83
CA LYS A 30 -13.19 -5.30 1.21
C LYS A 30 -14.02 -6.19 0.28
N TYR A 31 -14.94 -5.58 -0.45
CA TYR A 31 -15.96 -6.24 -1.26
C TYR A 31 -15.80 -5.96 -2.75
N ASP A 32 -14.68 -5.40 -3.21
CA ASP A 32 -14.45 -5.13 -4.64
C ASP A 32 -14.43 -6.42 -5.49
N TRP A 33 -14.22 -7.58 -4.86
CA TRP A 33 -14.32 -8.89 -5.49
C TRP A 33 -15.76 -9.41 -5.59
N MET A 34 -16.71 -8.82 -4.87
CA MET A 34 -18.12 -9.21 -4.93
C MET A 34 -18.75 -8.54 -6.15
N ASP A 35 -19.47 -9.34 -6.95
CA ASP A 35 -20.25 -8.82 -8.06
C ASP A 35 -21.39 -7.95 -7.51
N THR A 36 -21.29 -6.64 -7.74
CA THR A 36 -22.31 -5.68 -7.32
C THR A 36 -23.66 -5.95 -7.98
N GLY A 37 -23.70 -6.67 -9.10
CA GLY A 37 -24.94 -7.12 -9.77
C GLY A 37 -25.66 -8.26 -9.05
N ALA A 38 -24.97 -9.03 -8.20
CA ALA A 38 -25.58 -10.08 -7.37
C ALA A 38 -26.27 -9.52 -6.11
N LEU A 39 -26.05 -8.23 -5.82
CA LEU A 39 -26.67 -7.47 -4.73
C LEU A 39 -27.83 -6.58 -5.25
N MET A 40 -28.56 -7.03 -6.27
CA MET A 40 -29.88 -6.42 -6.54
C MET A 40 -30.68 -6.40 -5.23
N PRO A 41 -31.32 -5.28 -4.87
CA PRO A 41 -32.13 -5.22 -3.66
C PRO A 41 -33.18 -6.32 -3.74
N LEU A 42 -33.04 -7.36 -2.93
CA LEU A 42 -34.12 -8.33 -2.73
C LEU A 42 -35.31 -7.51 -2.20
N PRO A 43 -36.49 -7.53 -2.86
CA PRO A 43 -37.53 -6.52 -2.65
C PRO A 43 -38.12 -6.40 -1.23
N HIS A 44 -37.67 -7.19 -0.25
CA HIS A 44 -38.36 -7.31 1.04
C HIS A 44 -37.52 -7.72 2.25
N ASP A 45 -36.21 -7.46 2.25
CA ASP A 45 -35.38 -7.80 3.42
C ASP A 45 -34.84 -6.56 4.16
N PRO A 46 -35.53 -6.07 5.21
CA PRO A 46 -35.09 -4.91 6.00
C PRO A 46 -33.84 -5.20 6.85
N THR A 47 -33.37 -6.44 6.87
CA THR A 47 -32.13 -6.87 7.52
C THR A 47 -30.88 -6.81 6.64
N MET A 48 -31.01 -6.44 5.36
CA MET A 48 -29.89 -5.95 4.52
C MET A 48 -29.47 -4.53 4.96
N THR A 49 -29.28 -4.32 6.26
CA THR A 49 -28.65 -3.10 6.75
C THR A 49 -27.20 -3.13 6.32
N LEU A 50 -26.91 -2.39 5.24
CA LEU A 50 -25.62 -1.76 4.93
C LEU A 50 -24.42 -2.63 5.29
N ILE A 51 -23.92 -3.39 4.31
CA ILE A 51 -22.58 -3.97 4.34
C ILE A 51 -21.65 -2.98 5.03
N GLU A 52 -21.14 -3.34 6.20
CA GLU A 52 -20.36 -2.43 7.02
C GLU A 52 -19.10 -2.06 6.22
N ASP A 53 -19.07 -0.81 5.75
CA ASP A 53 -17.93 -0.26 5.05
C ASP A 53 -16.83 0.01 6.10
N GLY A 54 -16.21 -1.05 6.60
CA GLY A 54 -15.01 -0.98 7.43
C GLY A 54 -13.79 -0.49 6.65
N SER A 55 -13.98 0.42 5.69
CA SER A 55 -12.98 1.13 4.90
C SER A 55 -12.20 2.13 5.76
N GLY A 56 -12.80 2.64 6.84
CA GLY A 56 -12.18 3.58 7.78
C GLY A 56 -10.83 3.08 8.29
N ASP A 57 -10.78 1.89 8.90
CA ASP A 57 -9.53 1.34 9.44
C ASP A 57 -8.49 1.07 8.36
N ARG A 58 -8.92 0.61 7.17
CA ARG A 58 -8.01 0.34 6.04
C ARG A 58 -7.41 1.63 5.48
N SER A 59 -8.21 2.69 5.38
CA SER A 59 -7.74 4.00 4.92
C SER A 59 -6.69 4.61 5.87
N VAL A 60 -6.87 4.45 7.19
CA VAL A 60 -5.91 4.90 8.20
C VAL A 60 -4.62 4.10 8.10
N VAL A 61 -4.69 2.76 8.03
CA VAL A 61 -3.51 1.90 7.89
C VAL A 61 -2.79 2.19 6.57
N ARG A 62 -3.54 2.44 5.48
CA ARG A 62 -2.98 2.85 4.19
C ARG A 62 -2.25 4.18 4.30
N GLY A 63 -2.84 5.18 4.96
CA GLY A 63 -2.18 6.47 5.22
C GLY A 63 -0.88 6.31 6.01
N VAL A 64 -0.89 5.48 7.07
CA VAL A 64 0.33 5.16 7.85
C VAL A 64 1.36 4.46 6.97
N ALA A 65 0.95 3.51 6.13
CA ALA A 65 1.84 2.81 5.20
C ALA A 65 2.53 3.79 4.23
N VAL A 66 1.80 4.79 3.71
CA VAL A 66 2.39 5.84 2.86
C VAL A 66 3.43 6.66 3.62
N ILE A 67 3.15 7.09 4.85
CA ILE A 67 4.11 7.84 5.68
C ILE A 67 5.39 7.03 5.90
N VAL A 68 5.24 5.73 6.22
CA VAL A 68 6.39 4.83 6.40
C VAL A 68 7.17 4.67 5.09
N LEU A 69 6.49 4.49 3.95
CA LEU A 69 7.13 4.38 2.63
C LEU A 69 7.91 5.64 2.26
N VAL A 70 7.37 6.83 2.54
CA VAL A 70 8.10 8.09 2.35
C VAL A 70 9.33 8.15 3.25
N GLY A 71 9.22 7.74 4.51
CA GLY A 71 10.37 7.65 5.44
C GLY A 71 11.45 6.71 4.93
N VAL A 72 11.08 5.51 4.45
CA VAL A 72 12.02 4.55 3.84
C VAL A 72 12.64 5.11 2.56
N GLN A 73 11.86 5.82 1.74
CA GLN A 73 12.34 6.48 0.52
C GLN A 73 13.41 7.54 0.83
N VAL A 74 13.25 8.30 1.92
CA VAL A 74 14.29 9.25 2.39
C VAL A 74 15.55 8.50 2.82
N LEU A 75 15.41 7.38 3.55
CA LEU A 75 16.57 6.56 3.93
C LEU A 75 17.29 5.97 2.71
N ILE A 76 16.54 5.54 1.69
CA ILE A 76 17.09 5.09 0.40
C ILE A 76 17.87 6.23 -0.26
N PHE A 77 17.32 7.44 -0.33
CA PHE A 77 18.02 8.60 -0.88
C PHE A 77 19.34 8.91 -0.15
N LEU A 78 19.38 8.74 1.17
CA LEU A 78 20.57 9.00 1.99
C LEU A 78 21.63 7.88 1.93
N LYS A 79 21.22 6.62 1.70
CA LYS A 79 22.11 5.45 1.84
C LYS A 79 22.45 4.74 0.53
N LEU A 80 21.64 4.90 -0.52
CA LEU A 80 21.80 4.25 -1.82
C LEU A 80 22.23 5.27 -2.89
N SER A 81 22.49 4.78 -4.10
CA SER A 81 22.88 5.67 -5.20
C SER A 81 21.72 6.55 -5.66
N ARG A 82 22.04 7.70 -6.26
CA ARG A 82 21.04 8.63 -6.83
C ARG A 82 20.14 7.94 -7.85
N LEU A 83 20.71 7.06 -8.68
CA LEU A 83 19.95 6.34 -9.70
C LEU A 83 18.94 5.36 -9.07
N GLU A 84 19.37 4.57 -8.08
CA GLU A 84 18.47 3.66 -7.35
C GLU A 84 17.36 4.43 -6.64
N SER A 85 17.70 5.55 -6.01
CA SER A 85 16.70 6.36 -5.30
C SER A 85 15.68 6.99 -6.25
N VAL A 86 16.10 7.50 -7.41
CA VAL A 86 15.18 8.05 -8.42
C VAL A 86 14.25 6.95 -8.93
N LEU A 87 14.79 5.76 -9.22
CA LEU A 87 13.98 4.63 -9.69
C LEU A 87 12.92 4.21 -8.65
N MET A 88 13.30 4.13 -7.37
CA MET A 88 12.33 3.87 -6.29
C MET A 88 11.34 5.02 -6.09
N ALA A 89 11.75 6.28 -6.28
CA ALA A 89 10.83 7.42 -6.20
C ALA A 89 9.77 7.36 -7.31
N VAL A 90 10.20 7.06 -8.54
CA VAL A 90 9.30 6.89 -9.68
C VAL A 90 8.34 5.74 -9.43
N LEU A 91 8.83 4.59 -8.94
CA LEU A 91 7.98 3.45 -8.61
C LEU A 91 6.91 3.82 -7.56
N LEU A 92 7.31 4.52 -6.48
CA LEU A 92 6.37 4.98 -5.47
C LEU A 92 5.32 5.89 -6.07
N ALA A 93 5.73 6.88 -6.87
CA ALA A 93 4.82 7.82 -7.51
C ALA A 93 3.83 7.11 -8.44
N VAL A 94 4.31 6.16 -9.26
CA VAL A 94 3.44 5.36 -10.14
C VAL A 94 2.40 4.59 -9.32
N VAL A 95 2.82 3.94 -8.23
CA VAL A 95 1.90 3.17 -7.37
C VAL A 95 0.86 4.06 -6.70
N LEU A 96 1.25 5.24 -6.22
CA LEU A 96 0.31 6.18 -5.58
C LEU A 96 -0.67 6.83 -6.58
N VAL A 97 -0.30 6.93 -7.85
CA VAL A 97 -1.17 7.51 -8.89
C VAL A 97 -2.08 6.46 -9.52
N ALA A 98 -1.62 5.22 -9.67
CA ALA A 98 -2.37 4.15 -10.30
C ALA A 98 -3.44 3.51 -9.39
N LEU A 99 -3.35 3.75 -8.07
CA LEU A 99 -4.22 3.19 -7.03
C LEU A 99 -4.80 4.32 -6.19
#